data_AF-A0A3D3CH68-F1
#
_entry.id   AF-A0A3D3CH68-F1
#
_cell.length_a   1.000
_cell.length_b   1.000
_cell.length_c   1.000
_cell.angle_alpha   90.00
_cell.angle_beta   90.00
_cell.angle_gamma   90.00
#
_symmetry.space_group_name_H-M   'P 1'
#
loop_
_entity.id
_entity.type
_entity.pdbx_description
1 polymer ?
#
loop_
_entity_poly.entity_id
_entity_poly.type
_entity_poly.pdbx_seq_one_letter_code
_entity_poly.pdbx_strand_id
1 'polypeptide(L)'
;MLSPRELDIHEMQNPTWINMRLEFTHGYGVVMNPVNEVTGTGQPRLWIRDIPPIREIPLALDRPQIYYGEKPSSYVFVGTTVREFDYPMG
;
A
#
# COMPACT_ATOMS: atom_id res chain seq x y z
N MET A 1 1.36 15.70 5.78
CA MET A 1 1.78 15.21 4.46
C MET A 1 1.03 13.93 4.15
N LEU A 2 1.02 13.51 2.89
CA LEU A 2 0.33 12.33 2.40
C LEU A 2 1.28 11.56 1.49
N SER A 3 1.32 10.23 1.60
CA SER A 3 2.17 9.39 0.74
C SER A 3 1.52 8.03 0.47
N PRO A 4 1.56 7.52 -0.78
CA PRO A 4 1.07 6.19 -1.11
C PRO A 4 2.01 5.08 -0.59
N ARG A 5 1.47 3.90 -0.30
CA ARG A 5 2.26 2.68 -0.08
C ARG A 5 2.28 1.87 -1.36
N GLU A 6 3.33 2.05 -2.14
CA GLU A 6 3.50 1.37 -3.42
C GLU A 6 4.17 0.01 -3.28
N LEU A 7 3.82 -0.92 -4.19
CA LEU A 7 4.40 -2.25 -4.27
C LEU A 7 5.81 -2.17 -4.86
N ASP A 8 6.75 -2.89 -4.25
CA ASP A 8 8.09 -3.09 -4.79
C ASP A 8 8.31 -4.57 -5.11
N ILE A 9 8.20 -4.92 -6.39
CA ILE A 9 8.34 -6.32 -6.84
C ILE A 9 9.79 -6.82 -6.77
N HIS A 10 10.77 -5.92 -6.72
CA HIS A 10 12.18 -6.30 -6.72
C HIS A 10 12.64 -6.88 -5.39
N GLU A 11 11.95 -6.54 -4.30
CA GLU A 11 12.23 -7.06 -2.96
C GLU A 11 11.37 -8.29 -2.61
N MET A 12 10.57 -8.79 -3.57
CA MET A 12 9.69 -9.93 -3.33
C MET A 12 10.49 -11.22 -3.13
N GLN A 13 10.15 -11.97 -2.07
CA GLN A 13 10.69 -13.28 -1.82
C GLN A 13 10.05 -14.33 -2.74
N ASN A 14 10.86 -15.24 -3.28
CA ASN A 14 10.41 -16.33 -4.17
C ASN A 14 9.57 -15.84 -5.38
N PRO A 15 10.13 -14.98 -6.25
CA PRO A 15 9.39 -14.44 -7.38
C PRO A 15 9.06 -15.53 -8.40
N THR A 16 7.80 -15.57 -8.80
CA THR A 16 7.28 -16.39 -9.89
C THR A 16 6.55 -15.49 -10.89
N TRP A 17 6.37 -15.96 -12.13
CA TRP A 17 5.61 -15.18 -13.09
C TRP A 17 4.17 -14.92 -12.61
N ILE A 18 3.55 -15.92 -11.97
CA ILE A 18 2.18 -15.81 -11.45
C ILE A 18 2.11 -14.72 -10.37
N ASN A 19 2.98 -14.76 -9.36
CA ASN A 19 2.89 -13.81 -8.26
C ASN A 19 3.24 -12.37 -8.68
N MET A 20 4.18 -12.20 -9.60
CA MET A 20 4.58 -10.89 -10.12
C MET A 20 3.54 -10.24 -11.06
N ARG A 21 2.67 -11.04 -11.69
CA ARG A 21 1.81 -10.56 -12.79
C ARG A 21 0.31 -10.67 -12.52
N LEU A 22 -0.10 -11.54 -11.60
CA LEU A 22 -1.50 -11.89 -11.34
C LEU A 22 -1.89 -11.75 -9.87
N GLU A 23 -0.97 -11.99 -8.94
CA GLU A 23 -1.26 -11.92 -7.49
C GLU A 23 -0.95 -10.53 -6.92
N PHE A 24 0.30 -10.09 -6.99
CA PHE A 24 0.73 -8.76 -6.50
C PHE A 24 0.66 -7.74 -7.64
N THR A 25 -0.51 -7.15 -7.84
CA THR A 25 -0.82 -6.28 -8.99
C THR A 25 -0.83 -4.78 -8.65
N HIS A 26 -0.85 -4.43 -7.36
CA HIS A 26 -1.02 -3.07 -6.88
C HIS A 26 -0.29 -2.84 -5.56
N GLY A 27 0.03 -1.57 -5.27
CA GLY A 27 0.36 -1.13 -3.91
C GLY A 27 -0.90 -1.01 -3.05
N TYR A 28 -0.74 -0.96 -1.73
CA TYR A 28 -1.88 -0.97 -0.82
C TYR A 28 -1.66 -0.08 0.39
N GLY A 29 -2.51 0.94 0.52
CA GLY A 29 -2.54 1.83 1.67
C GLY A 29 -1.93 3.20 1.42
N VAL A 30 -2.14 4.08 2.39
CA VAL A 30 -1.68 5.46 2.39
C VAL A 30 -1.18 5.81 3.79
N VAL A 31 -0.14 6.61 3.89
CA VAL A 31 0.35 7.17 5.15
C VAL A 31 0.02 8.66 5.18
N MET A 32 -0.59 9.11 6.28
CA MET A 32 -1.01 10.51 6.43
C MET A 32 -0.59 11.03 7.80
N ASN A 33 -0.06 12.25 7.83
CA ASN A 33 0.20 13.00 9.06
C ASN A 33 -0.26 14.46 8.91
N PRO A 34 -0.77 15.11 9.96
CA PRO A 34 -0.90 16.56 9.98
C PRO A 34 0.48 17.22 10.06
N VAL A 35 0.60 18.43 9.52
CA VAL A 35 1.87 19.17 9.52
C VAL A 35 2.17 19.85 10.85
N ASN A 36 1.20 19.90 11.76
CA ASN A 36 1.25 20.67 13.01
C ASN A 36 1.10 19.80 14.28
N GLU A 37 1.17 18.46 14.19
CA GLU A 37 1.09 17.59 15.36
C GLU A 37 2.29 16.64 15.45
N VAL A 38 2.75 16.45 16.69
CA VAL A 38 3.79 15.48 17.05
C VAL A 38 3.34 14.68 18.27
N THR A 39 3.90 13.49 18.44
CA THR A 39 3.72 12.67 19.64
C THR A 39 4.50 13.27 20.82
N GLY A 40 4.30 12.74 22.03
CA GLY A 40 5.06 13.14 23.22
C GLY A 40 6.58 12.89 23.11
N THR A 41 7.02 12.07 22.14
CA THR A 41 8.44 11.81 21.84
C THR A 41 8.97 12.67 20.68
N GLY A 42 8.17 13.60 20.16
CA GLY A 42 8.56 14.52 19.08
C GLY A 42 8.48 13.94 17.67
N GLN A 43 7.97 12.71 17.50
CA GLN A 43 7.77 12.10 16.17
C GLN A 43 6.47 12.62 15.54
N PRO A 44 6.36 12.65 14.19
CA PRO A 44 5.09 13.00 13.54
C PRO A 44 3.95 12.10 14.02
N ARG A 45 2.81 12.69 14.40
CA ARG A 45 1.61 11.90 14.69
C ARG A 45 1.02 11.40 13.37
N LEU A 46 0.84 10.09 13.22
CA LEU A 46 0.26 9.52 12.00
C LEU A 46 -1.25 9.38 12.15
N TRP A 47 -2.03 10.05 11.29
CA TRP A 47 -3.48 9.88 11.19
C TRP A 47 -3.87 8.61 10.46
N ILE A 48 -3.07 8.17 9.48
CA ILE A 48 -3.24 6.89 8.76
C ILE A 48 -1.89 6.18 8.71
N ARG A 49 -1.87 4.90 9.12
CA ARG A 49 -0.64 4.09 9.27
C ARG A 49 -0.91 2.59 9.11
N ASP A 50 0.16 1.81 9.11
CA ASP A 50 0.15 0.34 9.05
C ASP A 50 -0.41 -0.27 7.75
N ILE A 51 -0.31 -1.60 7.64
CA ILE A 51 -0.93 -2.45 6.60
C ILE A 51 -1.57 -3.64 7.32
N PRO A 52 -2.90 -3.83 7.22
CA PRO A 52 -3.87 -2.96 6.56
C PRO A 52 -3.96 -1.56 7.23
N PRO A 53 -4.34 -0.50 6.50
CA PRO A 53 -4.36 0.87 7.04
C PRO A 53 -5.30 1.05 8.25
N ILE A 54 -4.77 1.61 9.34
CA ILE A 54 -5.49 2.07 10.52
C ILE A 54 -5.67 3.59 10.43
N ARG A 55 -6.85 4.09 10.80
CA ARG A 55 -7.22 5.53 10.77
C ARG A 55 -7.60 6.07 12.15
N GLU A 56 -7.09 7.24 12.49
CA GLU A 56 -7.45 7.99 13.73
C GLU A 56 -8.40 9.16 13.45
N ILE A 57 -8.87 9.30 12.20
CA ILE A 57 -9.74 10.36 11.72
C ILE A 57 -10.96 9.77 10.97
N PRO A 58 -12.09 10.50 10.88
CA PRO A 58 -13.28 10.04 10.16
C PRO A 58 -13.14 10.22 8.64
N LEU A 59 -12.08 9.67 8.05
CA LEU A 59 -11.86 9.63 6.61
C LEU A 59 -12.19 8.24 6.06
N ALA A 60 -13.04 8.18 5.03
CA ALA A 60 -13.34 6.94 4.32
C ALA A 60 -12.13 6.48 3.49
N LEU A 61 -11.78 5.21 3.58
CA LEU A 61 -10.67 4.59 2.85
C LEU A 61 -11.08 3.16 2.48
N ASP A 62 -12.07 3.06 1.59
CA ASP A 62 -12.74 1.79 1.29
C ASP A 62 -12.00 0.96 0.24
N ARG A 63 -11.19 1.61 -0.62
CA ARG A 63 -10.38 0.98 -1.67
C ARG A 63 -8.98 1.62 -1.71
N PRO A 64 -8.04 1.15 -0.88
CA PRO A 64 -6.71 1.71 -0.79
C PRO A 64 -5.71 1.11 -1.81
N GLN A 65 -6.19 0.35 -2.80
CA GLN A 65 -5.38 -0.21 -3.88
C GLN A 65 -4.81 0.89 -4.80
N ILE A 66 -3.54 0.77 -5.18
CA ILE A 66 -2.79 1.72 -5.99
C ILE A 66 -2.19 0.99 -7.18
N TYR A 67 -2.88 1.05 -8.33
CA TYR A 67 -2.43 0.43 -9.58
C TYR A 67 -1.47 1.32 -10.38
N TYR A 68 -1.55 2.63 -10.17
CA TYR A 68 -0.72 3.63 -10.84
C TYR A 68 -0.14 4.55 -9.76
N GLY A 69 1.13 4.33 -9.43
CA GLY A 69 1.90 5.13 -8.51
C GLY A 69 3.07 5.83 -9.21
N GLU A 70 4.01 6.34 -8.42
CA GLU A 70 5.21 7.01 -8.90
C GLU A 70 6.36 6.02 -9.16
N LYS A 71 6.36 4.85 -8.52
CA LYS A 71 7.39 3.83 -8.75
C LYS A 71 7.22 3.20 -10.15
N PRO A 72 8.34 2.83 -10.80
CA PRO A 72 8.28 2.05 -12.03
C PRO A 72 7.53 0.75 -11.80
N SER A 73 6.42 0.54 -12.52
CA SER A 73 5.71 -0.73 -12.51
C SER A 73 5.94 -1.48 -13.82
N SER A 74 5.91 -2.80 -13.74
CA SER A 74 5.84 -3.65 -14.92
C SER A 74 4.38 -3.98 -15.22
N TYR A 75 4.11 -4.53 -16.41
CA TYR A 75 2.76 -4.96 -16.75
C TYR A 75 2.20 -5.97 -15.73
N VAL A 76 0.91 -5.86 -15.44
CA VAL A 76 0.14 -6.77 -14.59
C VAL A 76 -1.20 -7.04 -15.28
N PHE A 77 -1.85 -8.15 -14.94
CA PHE A 77 -3.20 -8.46 -15.43
C PHE A 77 -4.16 -8.46 -14.25
N VAL A 78 -5.23 -7.67 -14.38
CA VAL A 78 -6.27 -7.50 -13.36
C VAL A 78 -7.58 -8.13 -13.83
N GLY A 79 -8.48 -8.44 -12.89
CA GLY A 79 -9.79 -9.01 -13.23
C GLY A 79 -9.70 -10.42 -13.84
N THR A 80 -8.64 -11.15 -13.49
CA THR A 80 -8.46 -12.55 -13.91
C THR A 80 -9.17 -13.51 -12.94
N THR A 81 -9.09 -14.81 -13.20
CA THR A 81 -9.57 -15.83 -12.24
C THR A 81 -8.59 -16.07 -11.08
N VAL A 82 -7.37 -15.53 -11.16
CA VAL A 82 -6.39 -15.57 -10.07
C VAL A 82 -6.71 -14.43 -9.10
N ARG A 83 -6.70 -14.73 -7.80
CA ARG A 83 -6.97 -13.74 -6.76
C ARG A 83 -5.79 -12.79 -6.62
N GLU A 84 -6.08 -11.49 -6.68
CA GLU A 84 -5.13 -10.44 -6.36
C GLU A 84 -4.95 -10.34 -4.82
N PHE A 85 -3.73 -10.07 -4.37
CA PHE A 85 -3.38 -9.92 -2.96
C PHE A 85 -3.05 -8.47 -2.65
N ASP A 86 -3.78 -7.90 -1.70
CA ASP A 86 -3.59 -6.53 -1.23
C ASP A 86 -2.25 -6.36 -0.48
N TYR A 87 -1.87 -7.33 0.34
CA TYR A 87 -0.62 -7.32 1.10
C TYR A 87 -0.22 -8.74 1.51
N PRO A 88 1.08 -9.00 1.72
CA PRO A 88 1.53 -10.30 2.23
C PRO A 88 1.04 -10.50 3.67
N MET A 89 0.43 -11.66 3.93
CA MET A 89 0.09 -12.14 5.26
C MET A 89 1.07 -13.26 5.62
N GLY A 90 1.82 -13.08 6.72
CA GLY A 90 2.66 -14.11 7.30
C GLY A 90 1.88 -15.09 8.17
#